data_AF-A1YWX8-F1
#
_entry.id   AF-A1YWX8-F1
#
_cell.length_a   1.000
_cell.length_b   1.000
_cell.length_c   1.000
_cell.angle_alpha   90.00
_cell.angle_beta   90.00
_cell.angle_gamma   90.00
#
_symmetry.space_group_name_H-M   'P 1'
#
loop_
_entity.id
_entity.type
_entity.pdbx_description
1 polymer ?
#
loop_
_entity_poly.entity_id
_entity_poly.type
_entity_poly.pdbx_seq_one_letter_code
_entity_poly.pdbx_strand_id
1 'polypeptide(L)' 'SALVMIHLLFLHQTGSSNPLGSKSNMDKTPFHPYFTLKDLVGFMITIMSLIILTLQNPYFLGDPDN' A
#
# COMPACT_ATOMS: atom_id res chain seq x y z
N SER A 1 -2.64 -7.35 14.13
CA SER A 1 -3.18 -5.99 14.26
C SER A 1 -2.36 -5.11 15.19
N ALA A 2 -2.01 -5.54 16.41
CA ALA A 2 -1.26 -4.73 17.38
C ALA A 2 0.11 -4.21 16.86
N LEU A 3 0.90 -5.07 16.20
CA LEU A 3 2.19 -4.67 15.62
C LEU A 3 2.05 -3.63 14.51
N VAL A 4 0.96 -3.66 13.73
CA VAL A 4 0.70 -2.68 12.66
C VAL A 4 0.44 -1.30 13.27
N MET A 5 -0.32 -1.23 14.36
CA MET A 5 -0.56 0.04 15.06
C MET A 5 0.73 0.62 15.66
N ILE A 6 1.57 -0.23 16.28
CA ILE A 6 2.88 0.19 16.80
C ILE A 6 3.78 0.71 15.67
N HIS A 7 3.81 0.00 14.53
CA HIS A 7 4.56 0.42 13.34
C HIS A 7 4.11 1.79 12.82
N LEU A 8 2.80 1.98 12.65
CA LEU A 8 2.24 3.25 12.17
C LEU A 8 2.47 4.40 13.15
N LEU A 9 2.48 4.12 14.47
CA LEU A 9 2.79 5.13 15.49
C LEU A 9 4.22 5.66 15.32
N PHE A 10 5.22 4.77 15.18
CA PHE A 10 6.60 5.18 14.96
C PHE A 10 6.79 5.87 13.61
N LEU A 11 6.12 5.39 12.56
CA LEU A 11 6.13 6.06 11.26
C LEU A 11 5.56 7.49 11.35
N HIS A 12 4.51 7.70 12.12
CA HIS A 12 3.89 9.03 12.28
C HIS A 12 4.80 10.00 13.05
N GLN A 13 5.67 9.51 13.94
CA GLN A 13 6.64 10.36 14.66
C GLN A 13 7.70 10.96 13.73
N THR A 14 8.19 10.19 12.75
CA THR A 14 9.22 10.66 11.80
C THR A 14 8.64 11.21 10.50
N GLY A 15 7.43 10.79 10.13
CA GLY A 15 6.88 10.96 8.79
C GLY A 15 7.47 9.97 7.78
N SER A 16 6.89 9.96 6.57
CA SER A 16 7.39 9.15 5.45
C SER A 16 8.65 9.75 4.82
N SER A 17 9.54 8.88 4.35
CA SER A 17 10.64 9.27 3.47
C SER A 17 10.13 9.58 2.05
N ASN A 18 11.00 10.16 1.23
CA ASN A 18 10.72 10.42 -0.19
C ASN A 18 11.80 9.77 -1.07
N PRO A 19 11.55 9.61 -2.39
CA PRO A 19 12.47 8.92 -3.30
C PRO A 19 13.88 9.52 -3.38
N LEU A 20 14.03 10.82 -3.10
CA LEU A 20 15.32 11.50 -3.13
C LEU A 20 16.11 11.32 -1.81
N GLY A 21 15.51 10.74 -0.78
CA GLY A 21 16.13 10.55 0.53
C GLY A 21 16.47 11.86 1.28
N SER A 22 16.06 13.01 0.74
CA SER A 22 16.30 14.32 1.32
C SER A 22 15.18 14.70 2.30
N LYS A 23 15.32 15.80 3.04
CA LYS A 23 14.27 16.25 3.98
C LYS A 23 13.04 16.77 3.21
N SER A 24 11.89 16.13 3.41
CA SER A 24 10.60 16.51 2.79
C SER A 24 9.87 17.68 3.46
N ASN A 25 10.41 18.24 4.55
CA ASN A 25 9.74 19.28 5.33
C ASN A 25 9.43 20.56 4.54
N MET A 26 10.14 20.84 3.45
CA MET A 26 9.92 22.04 2.63
C MET A 26 8.75 21.91 1.65
N ASP A 27 8.30 20.69 1.35
CA ASP A 27 7.23 20.44 0.38
C ASP A 27 6.32 19.32 0.87
N LYS A 28 5.57 19.63 1.94
CA LYS A 28 4.64 18.68 2.55
C LYS A 28 3.22 18.98 2.11
N THR A 29 2.64 18.08 1.31
CA THR A 29 1.22 18.12 0.93
C THR A 29 0.35 17.39 1.97
N PRO A 30 -0.91 17.78 2.17
CA PRO A 30 -1.83 17.07 3.05
C PRO A 30 -2.14 15.66 2.52
N PHE A 31 -2.45 14.73 3.43
CA PHE A 31 -2.77 13.34 3.06
C PHE A 31 -4.04 13.26 2.20
N HIS A 32 -5.11 13.92 2.65
CA HIS A 32 -6.33 14.09 1.87
C HIS A 32 -6.28 15.43 1.12
N PRO A 33 -6.65 15.49 -0.19
CA PRO A 33 -7.22 14.41 -1.00
C PRO A 33 -6.19 13.53 -1.73
N TYR A 34 -4.92 13.96 -1.76
CA TYR A 34 -3.91 13.44 -2.69
C TYR A 34 -3.61 11.96 -2.51
N PHE A 35 -3.14 11.56 -1.33
CA PHE A 35 -2.78 10.17 -1.05
C PHE A 35 -4.03 9.30 -0.88
N THR A 36 -5.15 9.84 -0.39
CA THR A 36 -6.41 9.09 -0.32
C THR A 36 -6.89 8.64 -1.70
N LEU A 37 -6.86 9.52 -2.71
CA LEU A 37 -7.24 9.16 -4.08
C LEU A 37 -6.22 8.21 -4.72
N LYS A 38 -4.92 8.46 -4.50
CA LYS A 38 -3.85 7.57 -4.99
C LYS A 38 -4.01 6.14 -4.44
N ASP A 39 -4.29 6.02 -3.14
CA ASP A 39 -4.46 4.72 -2.47
C ASP A 39 -5.72 4.01 -2.98
N LEU A 40 -6.81 4.75 -3.25
CA LEU A 40 -8.01 4.18 -3.87
C LEU A 40 -7.72 3.56 -5.24
N VAL A 41 -6.96 4.25 -6.09
CA VAL A 41 -6.55 3.70 -7.41
C VAL A 41 -5.71 2.44 -7.22
N GLY A 42 -4.75 2.47 -6.29
CA GLY A 42 -3.94 1.29 -5.94
C GLY A 42 -4.80 0.12 -5.49
N PHE A 43 -5.78 0.38 -4.62
CA PHE A 43 -6.71 -0.63 -4.11
C PHE A 43 -7.53 -1.27 -5.24
N MET A 44 -8.04 -0.47 -6.18
CA MET A 44 -8.75 -0.97 -7.36
C MET A 44 -7.89 -1.90 -8.20
N ILE A 45 -6.62 -1.55 -8.43
CA ILE A 45 -5.67 -2.40 -9.17
C ILE A 45 -5.44 -3.72 -8.44
N THR A 46 -5.24 -3.69 -7.11
CA THR A 46 -5.03 -4.92 -6.32
C THR A 46 -6.25 -5.83 -6.26
N ILE A 47 -7.46 -5.26 -6.24
CA ILE A 47 -8.68 -6.07 -6.30
C ILE A 47 -8.83 -6.68 -7.69
N MET A 48 -8.59 -5.90 -8.75
CA MET A 48 -8.67 -6.44 -10.11
C MET A 48 -7.69 -7.59 -10.32
N SER A 49 -6.45 -7.48 -9.85
CA SER A 49 -5.49 -8.58 -9.96
C SER A 49 -5.92 -9.82 -9.16
N LEU A 50 -6.48 -9.64 -7.96
CA LEU A 50 -7.02 -10.75 -7.18
C LEU A 50 -8.22 -11.41 -7.87
N ILE A 51 -9.13 -10.63 -8.45
CA ILE A 51 -10.29 -11.15 -9.19
C ILE A 51 -9.84 -11.96 -10.40
N ILE A 52 -8.88 -11.45 -11.18
CA ILE A 52 -8.33 -12.18 -12.33
C ILE A 52 -7.72 -13.51 -11.85
N LEU A 53 -6.92 -13.47 -10.79
CA LEU A 53 -6.29 -14.67 -10.26
C LEU A 53 -7.32 -15.70 -9.79
N THR A 54 -8.31 -15.28 -9.00
CA THR A 54 -9.28 -16.18 -8.38
C THR A 54 -10.34 -16.71 -9.34
N LEU A 55 -10.78 -15.91 -10.33
CA LEU A 55 -11.83 -16.31 -11.26
C LEU A 55 -11.31 -16.95 -12.55
N GLN A 56 -10.15 -16.52 -13.05
CA GLN A 56 -9.63 -17.02 -14.34
C GLN A 56 -8.70 -18.22 -14.16
N ASN A 57 -7.75 -18.16 -13.21
CA ASN A 57 -6.75 -19.22 -13.00
C ASN A 57 -6.43 -19.41 -11.49
N PRO A 58 -7.37 -19.94 -10.68
CA PRO A 58 -7.26 -19.98 -9.22
C PRO A 58 -6.04 -20.74 -8.70
N TYR A 59 -5.54 -21.73 -9.44
CA TYR A 59 -4.41 -22.56 -9.06
C TYR A 59 -3.06 -22.09 -9.63
N PHE A 60 -3.02 -20.94 -10.30
CA PHE A 60 -1.79 -20.44 -10.95
C PHE A 60 -0.60 -20.29 -9.98
N LEU A 61 -0.87 -19.98 -8.72
CA LEU A 61 0.14 -19.85 -7.66
C LEU A 61 0.15 -21.02 -6.67
N GLY A 62 -0.60 -22.09 -6.94
CA GLY A 62 -0.67 -23.28 -6.10
C GLY A 62 0.37 -24.32 -6.50
N ASP A 63 0.77 -25.16 -5.55
CA ASP A 63 1.53 -26.38 -5.83
C ASP A 63 0.54 -27.48 -6.26
N PRO A 64 0.68 -28.11 -7.45
CA PRO A 64 -0.22 -29.17 -7.90
C PRO A 64 -0.29 -30.38 -6.95
N ASP A 65 0.75 -30.61 -6.15
CA ASP A 65 0.85 -31.78 -5.26
C ASP A 65 0.22 -31.57 -3.87
N ASN A 66 -0.19 -30.34 -3.52
CA ASN A 66 -0.73 -29.99 -2.20
C ASN A 66 -2.25 -29.71 -2.24
#